data_AF-A0A4V2BFW1-F1
#
_entry.id   AF-A0A4V2BFW1-F1
#
_cell.length_a   1.000
_cell.length_b   1.000
_cell.length_c   1.000
_cell.angle_alpha   90.00
_cell.angle_beta   90.00
_cell.angle_gamma   90.00
#
_symmetry.space_group_name_H-M   'P 1'
#
loop_
_entity.id
_entity.type
_entity.pdbx_description
1 polymer ?
#
loop_
_entity_poly.entity_id
_entity_poly.type
_entity_poly.pdbx_seq_one_letter_code
_entity_poly.pdbx_strand_id
1 'polypeptide(L)'
;MTRAFFANAVLLSTLTGLITSCNSGPQRNSYSKGDGAGAKSREANSGDGQATDLPSVDTDLPGSATLPGEPLNLKLSATPELDAYDFTFGSLKITLDTKLSSASLIYKRAILVKKGVILDDEKKALANRLCKDIGLSDSPDSFEMAKRFTGADLYLMWRSHFGADVKVFLADYLAKNGESLRCALSVSIEASGKKEATDIFFDPLADSVASILGSAKPEAALKEGLLMIANTQEQNLLGKVFENISVPEKITTQIAALNALDFKLEASDDARREQCYLIASGTTTKIFNPNSVSGALYSLKAKAEYNSGELKTKSLGGRLIKECAAIKMEKSDNQLAAVVSCADYFAIKDQGMEAGCAWELPISHKADPENSLALPFILEKLNVKTRDGGQVLDQSSQSLIPLSGINDIRDGKVNVSALSKGQAQLLEDGIDIWIAVDEKSYRDNFYNHIKTISWDGACTYGAYAQYGSDMITWCGGGGITEQYASRRFQDPNLMFYRGMLAYHESLHTRNRKHDVEDKTYLPCAGTANAAVLSTFLLKSCDFDFCKQLKPSAVSLYKNELNYNYNGDTTGRKAQGDCKKWSTELGVSGEGF
;
A
#
# COMPACT_ATOMS: atom_id res chain seq x y z
N MET A 1 8.54 -13.55 -30.57
CA MET A 1 9.07 -12.79 -29.43
C MET A 1 8.03 -11.86 -28.77
N THR A 2 6.99 -11.38 -29.47
CA THR A 2 5.97 -10.44 -28.96
C THR A 2 4.94 -11.05 -27.99
N ARG A 3 4.46 -12.29 -28.18
CA ARG A 3 3.51 -12.95 -27.24
C ARG A 3 4.10 -13.20 -25.84
N ALA A 4 5.39 -13.53 -25.76
CA ALA A 4 6.12 -13.63 -24.50
C ALA A 4 6.34 -12.26 -23.85
N PHE A 5 6.42 -11.19 -24.65
CA PHE A 5 6.43 -9.82 -24.18
C PHE A 5 5.07 -9.40 -23.64
N PHE A 6 3.96 -9.92 -24.18
CA PHE A 6 2.60 -9.64 -23.72
C PHE A 6 2.24 -10.35 -22.42
N ALA A 7 2.58 -11.64 -22.28
CA ALA A 7 2.49 -12.33 -20.99
C ALA A 7 3.38 -11.63 -19.95
N ASN A 8 4.60 -11.22 -20.33
CA ASN A 8 5.46 -10.40 -19.49
C ASN A 8 5.01 -8.95 -19.35
N ALA A 9 4.15 -8.38 -20.19
CA ALA A 9 3.68 -6.98 -20.17
C ALA A 9 2.28 -6.83 -19.59
N VAL A 10 1.50 -7.90 -19.49
CA VAL A 10 0.33 -8.02 -18.62
C VAL A 10 0.79 -8.42 -17.22
N LEU A 11 1.80 -9.30 -17.10
CA LEU A 11 2.56 -9.40 -15.84
C LEU A 11 3.24 -8.06 -15.54
N LEU A 12 3.98 -7.42 -16.46
CA LEU A 12 4.65 -6.13 -16.19
C LEU A 12 3.65 -4.99 -16.03
N SER A 13 2.53 -4.86 -16.72
CA SER A 13 1.58 -3.77 -16.46
C SER A 13 0.84 -3.97 -15.13
N THR A 14 0.78 -5.21 -14.64
CA THR A 14 0.41 -5.54 -13.25
C THR A 14 1.61 -5.58 -12.27
N LEU A 15 2.86 -5.41 -12.75
CA LEU A 15 4.14 -5.39 -11.99
C LEU A 15 4.99 -4.10 -12.22
N THR A 16 4.54 -3.08 -12.95
CA THR A 16 5.35 -1.91 -13.31
C THR A 16 5.34 -0.90 -12.18
N GLY A 17 5.91 -1.34 -11.06
CA GLY A 17 6.63 -0.55 -10.07
C GLY A 17 8.02 -1.12 -9.77
N LEU A 18 8.49 -2.16 -10.47
CA LEU A 18 9.73 -2.88 -10.16
C LEU A 18 10.80 -2.75 -11.26
N ILE A 19 11.43 -1.58 -11.36
CA ILE A 19 12.82 -1.50 -11.82
C ILE A 19 13.57 -0.53 -10.90
N THR A 20 14.10 -1.05 -9.80
CA THR A 20 15.44 -0.73 -9.25
C THR A 20 15.68 -1.52 -7.96
N SER A 21 16.36 -2.66 -8.06
CA SER A 21 17.59 -2.97 -7.29
C SER A 21 17.94 -4.47 -7.30
N CYS A 22 19.23 -4.71 -7.56
CA CYS A 22 20.03 -5.86 -7.14
C CYS A 22 19.89 -7.21 -7.86
N ASN A 23 20.69 -7.31 -8.93
CA ASN A 23 21.60 -8.43 -9.23
C ASN A 23 21.81 -9.44 -8.08
N SER A 24 21.21 -10.63 -8.19
CA SER A 24 21.82 -11.90 -7.78
C SER A 24 20.98 -13.04 -8.35
N GLY A 25 21.54 -13.77 -9.32
CA GLY A 25 20.85 -14.88 -9.97
C GLY A 25 20.57 -16.02 -9.00
N PRO A 26 19.45 -16.75 -9.12
CA PRO A 26 19.24 -17.96 -8.34
C PRO A 26 20.14 -19.07 -8.85
N GLN A 27 21.06 -19.52 -8.00
CA GLN A 27 21.75 -20.81 -8.17
C GLN A 27 20.73 -21.94 -8.20
N ARG A 28 20.92 -22.86 -9.15
CA ARG A 28 20.20 -24.14 -9.26
C ARG A 28 20.39 -24.96 -7.98
N ASN A 29 19.31 -25.15 -7.21
CA ASN A 29 19.21 -26.30 -6.33
C ASN A 29 18.40 -27.40 -7.02
N SER A 30 19.12 -28.47 -7.32
CA SER A 30 18.61 -29.74 -7.81
C SER A 30 18.08 -30.53 -6.61
N TYR A 31 16.86 -31.04 -6.70
CA TYR A 31 16.40 -32.10 -5.81
C TYR A 31 15.81 -33.28 -6.59
N SER A 32 16.59 -34.35 -6.50
CA SER A 32 16.35 -35.79 -6.58
C SER A 32 14.97 -36.34 -6.97
N LYS A 33 15.05 -37.25 -7.94
CA LYS A 33 14.19 -38.42 -8.14
C LYS A 33 13.85 -39.14 -6.83
N GLY A 34 12.61 -39.60 -6.71
CA GLY A 34 12.19 -40.69 -5.84
C GLY A 34 11.16 -41.53 -6.60
N ASP A 35 11.54 -42.78 -6.88
CA ASP A 35 10.80 -43.77 -7.65
C ASP A 35 9.51 -44.26 -6.95
N GLY A 36 8.53 -44.61 -7.78
CA GLY A 36 7.98 -45.97 -7.79
C GLY A 36 6.87 -46.34 -6.80
N ALA A 37 5.64 -46.48 -7.32
CA ALA A 37 4.78 -47.63 -7.02
C ALA A 37 3.75 -47.79 -8.14
N GLY A 38 3.88 -48.86 -8.92
CA GLY A 38 2.97 -49.19 -10.00
C GLY A 38 1.72 -49.94 -9.53
N ALA A 39 0.71 -49.96 -10.40
CA ALA A 39 -0.27 -51.02 -10.48
C ALA A 39 -0.65 -51.23 -11.96
N LYS A 40 -0.50 -52.47 -12.40
CA LYS A 40 -0.72 -52.99 -13.76
C LYS A 40 -2.21 -53.26 -14.06
N SER A 41 -2.45 -53.47 -15.36
CA SER A 41 -3.51 -54.25 -16.01
C SER A 41 -4.78 -53.45 -16.34
N ARG A 42 -5.39 -53.58 -17.52
CA ARG A 42 -5.48 -54.74 -18.42
C ARG A 42 -5.92 -54.29 -19.83
N GLU A 43 -5.25 -54.78 -20.86
CA GLU A 43 -5.83 -54.86 -22.21
C GLU A 43 -6.90 -55.94 -22.23
N ALA A 44 -8.00 -55.68 -22.94
CA ALA A 44 -8.85 -56.71 -23.53
C ALA A 44 -9.35 -56.20 -24.89
N ASN A 45 -9.18 -57.07 -25.87
CA ASN A 45 -9.32 -56.85 -27.30
C ASN A 45 -10.69 -57.34 -27.80
N SER A 46 -10.99 -56.99 -29.05
CA SER A 46 -11.89 -57.64 -30.02
C SER A 46 -13.40 -57.38 -30.00
N GLY A 47 -13.94 -57.11 -31.21
CA GLY A 47 -15.34 -57.30 -31.55
C GLY A 47 -15.81 -56.53 -32.79
N ASP A 48 -15.39 -56.95 -33.99
CA ASP A 48 -16.05 -56.59 -35.25
C ASP A 48 -17.52 -57.06 -35.25
N GLY A 49 -18.43 -56.25 -35.84
CA GLY A 49 -19.84 -56.61 -35.95
C GLY A 49 -20.67 -55.63 -36.78
N GLN A 50 -20.61 -55.80 -38.09
CA GLN A 50 -21.65 -55.60 -39.11
C GLN A 50 -22.49 -54.31 -39.16
N ALA A 51 -22.38 -53.66 -40.32
CA ALA A 51 -23.27 -52.64 -40.84
C ALA A 51 -24.73 -53.12 -40.98
N THR A 52 -25.66 -52.27 -40.54
CA THR A 52 -27.01 -52.19 -41.07
C THR A 52 -27.31 -50.72 -41.34
N ASP A 53 -27.36 -50.36 -42.62
CA ASP A 53 -27.81 -49.06 -43.11
C ASP A 53 -29.29 -48.84 -42.75
N LEU A 54 -29.57 -47.70 -42.10
CA LEU A 54 -30.90 -47.11 -41.95
C LEU A 54 -30.77 -45.57 -42.10
N PRO A 55 -31.84 -44.90 -42.59
CA PRO A 55 -31.74 -43.75 -43.49
C PRO A 55 -31.26 -42.47 -42.80
N SER A 56 -30.49 -41.68 -43.56
CA SER A 56 -30.03 -40.35 -43.18
C SER A 56 -31.22 -39.40 -43.00
N VAL A 57 -31.62 -39.20 -41.75
CA VAL A 57 -32.24 -37.95 -41.33
C VAL A 57 -31.10 -37.01 -40.97
N ASP A 58 -30.94 -35.93 -41.73
CA ASP A 58 -30.07 -34.80 -41.42
C ASP A 58 -30.43 -34.30 -40.02
N THR A 59 -29.75 -34.87 -39.03
CA THR A 59 -29.71 -34.39 -37.67
C THR A 59 -28.40 -33.66 -37.56
N ASP A 60 -28.48 -32.33 -37.41
CA ASP A 60 -27.36 -31.49 -37.02
C ASP A 60 -26.60 -32.18 -35.88
N LEU A 61 -25.44 -32.75 -36.22
CA LEU A 61 -24.54 -33.33 -35.23
C LEU A 61 -24.21 -32.23 -34.19
N PRO A 62 -24.32 -32.52 -32.88
CA PRO A 62 -23.72 -31.66 -31.88
C PRO A 62 -22.20 -31.72 -32.08
N GLY A 63 -21.63 -30.73 -32.77
CA GLY A 63 -20.18 -30.70 -32.99
C GLY A 63 -19.66 -29.91 -34.19
N SER A 64 -20.50 -29.45 -35.13
CA SER A 64 -19.99 -28.57 -36.19
C SER A 64 -19.96 -27.10 -35.75
N ALA A 65 -18.73 -26.60 -35.68
CA ALA A 65 -18.29 -25.23 -35.47
C ALA A 65 -18.90 -24.19 -36.39
N THR A 66 -18.96 -24.58 -37.64
CA THR A 66 -19.07 -23.72 -38.80
C THR A 66 -20.45 -23.96 -39.35
N LEU A 67 -21.14 -22.88 -39.65
CA LEU A 67 -22.42 -22.98 -40.34
C LEU A 67 -22.14 -23.50 -41.76
N PRO A 68 -22.77 -24.61 -42.19
CA PRO A 68 -22.60 -25.11 -43.54
C PRO A 68 -23.20 -24.10 -44.54
N GLY A 69 -22.56 -23.91 -45.68
CA GLY A 69 -23.01 -22.99 -46.74
C GLY A 69 -21.93 -22.72 -47.79
N GLU A 70 -22.32 -22.08 -48.88
CA GLU A 70 -21.36 -21.50 -49.83
C GLU A 70 -20.55 -20.38 -49.14
N PRO A 71 -19.28 -20.12 -49.54
CA PRO A 71 -18.48 -19.08 -48.90
C PRO A 71 -19.10 -17.69 -49.03
N LEU A 72 -19.36 -17.02 -47.91
CA LEU A 72 -19.76 -15.62 -47.86
C LEU A 72 -18.53 -14.73 -47.74
N ASN A 73 -18.31 -13.87 -48.74
CA ASN A 73 -17.25 -12.88 -48.69
C ASN A 73 -17.69 -11.66 -47.90
N LEU A 74 -16.94 -11.33 -46.85
CA LEU A 74 -17.17 -10.18 -46.00
C LEU A 74 -15.99 -9.22 -46.11
N LYS A 75 -16.28 -7.93 -46.31
CA LYS A 75 -15.30 -6.85 -46.29
C LYS A 75 -15.52 -5.98 -45.07
N LEU A 76 -14.46 -5.75 -44.31
CA LEU A 76 -14.45 -4.85 -43.16
C LEU A 76 -14.07 -3.44 -43.63
N SER A 77 -14.76 -2.42 -43.13
CA SER A 77 -14.31 -1.03 -43.28
C SER A 77 -12.91 -0.84 -42.71
N ALA A 78 -12.12 0.06 -43.31
CA ALA A 78 -10.82 0.44 -42.76
C ALA A 78 -10.96 1.35 -41.52
N THR A 79 -12.03 2.13 -41.45
CA THR A 79 -12.29 3.08 -40.37
C THR A 79 -13.37 2.53 -39.43
N PRO A 80 -13.12 2.46 -38.10
CA PRO A 80 -14.12 2.09 -37.12
C PRO A 80 -15.19 3.19 -36.97
N GLU A 81 -16.43 2.77 -36.76
CA GLU A 81 -17.53 3.66 -36.35
C GLU A 81 -17.41 3.99 -34.86
N LEU A 82 -17.08 2.99 -34.05
CA LEU A 82 -16.67 3.12 -32.65
C LEU A 82 -15.29 2.51 -32.52
N ASP A 83 -14.29 3.33 -32.18
CA ASP A 83 -12.92 2.88 -31.99
C ASP A 83 -12.83 1.98 -30.75
N ALA A 84 -12.42 0.73 -30.95
CA ALA A 84 -12.35 -0.28 -29.91
C ALA A 84 -11.41 0.07 -28.74
N TYR A 85 -10.51 1.05 -28.91
CA TYR A 85 -9.66 1.56 -27.83
C TYR A 85 -10.31 2.71 -27.04
N ASP A 86 -11.10 3.56 -27.69
CA ASP A 86 -11.74 4.71 -27.05
C ASP A 86 -13.07 4.33 -26.38
N PHE A 87 -13.71 3.25 -26.84
CA PHE A 87 -14.98 2.74 -26.34
C PHE A 87 -14.87 1.30 -25.87
N THR A 88 -15.72 0.94 -24.91
CA THR A 88 -15.88 -0.43 -24.39
C THR A 88 -16.24 -1.44 -25.48
N PHE A 89 -16.96 -0.96 -26.50
CA PHE A 89 -17.37 -1.74 -27.66
C PHE A 89 -16.71 -1.16 -28.91
N GLY A 90 -16.12 -2.04 -29.72
CA GLY A 90 -15.71 -1.71 -31.09
C GLY A 90 -16.88 -1.88 -32.05
N SER A 91 -16.92 -1.04 -33.09
CA SER A 91 -17.89 -1.15 -34.17
C SER A 91 -17.23 -0.88 -35.52
N LEU A 92 -17.45 -1.77 -36.48
CA LEU A 92 -17.00 -1.62 -37.86
C LEU A 92 -18.15 -1.88 -38.82
N LYS A 93 -18.34 -0.97 -39.76
CA LYS A 93 -19.20 -1.23 -40.91
C LYS A 93 -18.66 -2.42 -41.72
N ILE A 94 -19.55 -3.33 -42.09
CA ILE A 94 -19.25 -4.49 -42.93
C ILE A 94 -20.01 -4.41 -44.24
N THR A 95 -19.41 -4.97 -45.29
CA THR A 95 -20.05 -5.15 -46.58
C THR A 95 -20.04 -6.63 -46.91
N LEU A 96 -21.23 -7.18 -47.16
CA LEU A 96 -21.43 -8.57 -47.53
C LEU A 96 -21.54 -8.65 -49.06
N ASP A 97 -20.64 -9.40 -49.68
CA ASP A 97 -20.71 -9.72 -51.11
C ASP A 97 -21.52 -11.01 -51.26
N THR A 98 -22.84 -10.83 -51.32
CA THR A 98 -23.84 -11.91 -51.37
C THR A 98 -24.82 -11.72 -52.51
N LYS A 99 -25.32 -12.83 -53.05
CA LYS A 99 -26.39 -12.83 -54.05
C LYS A 99 -27.78 -12.92 -53.41
N LEU A 100 -27.84 -13.04 -52.08
CA LEU A 100 -29.08 -13.24 -51.32
C LEU A 100 -29.56 -11.90 -50.74
N SER A 101 -30.75 -11.45 -51.14
CA SER A 101 -31.40 -10.23 -50.64
C SER A 101 -32.55 -10.56 -49.69
N SER A 102 -32.77 -9.75 -48.63
CA SER A 102 -33.85 -9.96 -47.64
C SER A 102 -33.81 -11.33 -46.96
N ALA A 103 -32.61 -11.79 -46.67
CA ALA A 103 -32.33 -13.13 -46.16
C ALA A 103 -32.27 -13.14 -44.62
N SER A 104 -32.53 -14.31 -44.01
CA SER A 104 -32.41 -14.47 -42.55
C SER A 104 -30.94 -14.55 -42.15
N LEU A 105 -30.58 -13.94 -41.03
CA LEU A 105 -29.24 -14.02 -40.45
C LEU A 105 -29.23 -15.04 -39.31
N ILE A 106 -28.30 -16.00 -39.39
CA ILE A 106 -28.09 -17.04 -38.39
C ILE A 106 -26.69 -16.88 -37.81
N TYR A 107 -26.58 -16.97 -36.50
CA TYR A 107 -25.34 -16.77 -35.77
C TYR A 107 -24.98 -18.00 -34.94
N LYS A 108 -23.70 -18.37 -34.94
CA LYS A 108 -23.10 -19.22 -33.89
C LYS A 108 -21.89 -18.52 -33.31
N ARG A 109 -21.75 -18.59 -31.99
CA ARG A 109 -20.56 -18.11 -31.26
C ARG A 109 -19.78 -19.30 -30.77
N ALA A 110 -18.47 -19.16 -30.71
CA ALA A 110 -17.59 -20.24 -30.30
C ALA A 110 -16.39 -19.75 -29.52
N ILE A 111 -15.89 -20.64 -28.65
CA ILE A 111 -14.59 -20.52 -28.01
C ILE A 111 -13.62 -21.48 -28.71
N LEU A 112 -12.48 -20.97 -29.14
CA LEU A 112 -11.43 -21.77 -29.77
C LEU A 112 -10.26 -21.90 -28.79
N VAL A 113 -9.92 -23.14 -28.43
CA VAL A 113 -8.84 -23.48 -27.49
C VAL A 113 -7.80 -24.37 -28.15
N LYS A 114 -6.64 -24.58 -27.56
CA LYS A 114 -5.63 -25.47 -28.13
C LYS A 114 -6.14 -26.91 -28.15
N LYS A 115 -5.81 -27.68 -29.19
CA LYS A 115 -6.23 -29.09 -29.31
C LYS A 115 -5.80 -29.89 -28.08
N GLY A 116 -6.76 -30.59 -27.47
CA GLY A 116 -6.55 -31.41 -26.27
C GLY A 116 -6.67 -30.66 -24.94
N VAL A 117 -6.92 -29.34 -24.95
CA VAL A 117 -7.20 -28.58 -23.73
C VAL A 117 -8.67 -28.72 -23.36
N ILE A 118 -8.93 -29.02 -22.09
CA ILE A 118 -10.26 -29.03 -21.49
C ILE A 118 -10.31 -27.92 -20.44
N LEU A 119 -11.31 -27.04 -20.55
CA LEU A 119 -11.60 -26.02 -19.55
C LEU A 119 -12.56 -26.60 -18.50
N ASP A 120 -12.29 -26.33 -17.23
CA ASP A 120 -13.25 -26.54 -16.14
C ASP A 120 -14.37 -25.49 -16.20
N ASP A 121 -15.43 -25.69 -15.39
CA ASP A 121 -16.63 -24.85 -15.46
C ASP A 121 -16.37 -23.38 -15.12
N GLU A 122 -15.44 -23.11 -14.21
CA GLU A 122 -15.03 -21.75 -13.86
C GLU A 122 -14.33 -21.05 -15.03
N LYS A 123 -13.35 -21.71 -15.65
CA LYS A 123 -12.64 -21.19 -16.83
C LYS A 123 -13.57 -21.05 -18.04
N LYS A 124 -14.54 -21.95 -18.20
CA LYS A 124 -15.58 -21.82 -19.23
C LYS A 124 -16.42 -20.57 -19.01
N ALA A 125 -16.82 -20.28 -17.77
CA ALA A 125 -17.58 -19.07 -17.46
C ALA A 125 -16.77 -17.79 -17.79
N LEU A 126 -15.48 -17.77 -17.48
CA LEU A 126 -14.58 -16.66 -17.84
C LEU A 126 -14.43 -16.51 -19.37
N ALA A 127 -14.24 -17.62 -20.09
CA ALA A 127 -14.15 -17.62 -21.55
C ALA A 127 -15.48 -17.21 -22.22
N ASN A 128 -16.62 -17.62 -21.68
CA ASN A 128 -17.94 -17.25 -22.20
C ASN A 128 -18.19 -15.74 -22.11
N ARG A 129 -17.74 -15.10 -21.02
CA ARG A 129 -17.80 -13.63 -20.88
C ARG A 129 -17.01 -12.89 -21.96
N LEU A 130 -15.93 -13.47 -22.47
CA LEU A 130 -15.14 -12.87 -23.55
C LEU A 130 -15.91 -12.86 -24.87
N CYS A 131 -16.65 -13.94 -25.18
CA CYS A 131 -17.22 -14.14 -26.51
C CYS A 131 -18.71 -13.81 -26.65
N LYS A 132 -19.42 -13.53 -25.54
CA LYS A 132 -20.89 -13.30 -25.55
C LYS A 132 -21.33 -12.07 -26.35
N ASP A 133 -20.59 -10.98 -26.24
CA ASP A 133 -20.99 -9.66 -26.74
C ASP A 133 -20.34 -9.40 -28.10
N ILE A 134 -20.55 -10.31 -29.06
CA ILE A 134 -20.03 -10.24 -30.43
C ILE A 134 -21.19 -10.47 -31.40
N GLY A 135 -21.39 -9.65 -32.42
CA GLY A 135 -22.45 -9.89 -33.40
C GLY A 135 -22.54 -8.83 -34.49
N LEU A 136 -23.60 -8.94 -35.31
CA LEU A 136 -23.94 -7.94 -36.31
C LEU A 136 -25.16 -7.14 -35.86
N SER A 137 -25.13 -5.83 -36.06
CA SER A 137 -26.25 -4.93 -35.82
C SER A 137 -26.58 -4.11 -37.06
N ASP A 138 -27.85 -3.69 -37.15
CA ASP A 138 -28.32 -2.74 -38.15
C ASP A 138 -28.04 -1.27 -37.73
N SER A 139 -27.42 -1.06 -36.56
CA SER A 139 -27.11 0.25 -36.00
C SER A 139 -25.64 0.35 -35.58
N PRO A 140 -24.98 1.50 -35.81
CA PRO A 140 -23.64 1.75 -35.27
C PRO A 140 -23.64 2.12 -33.78
N ASP A 141 -24.78 2.52 -33.21
CA ASP A 141 -24.88 3.17 -31.88
C ASP A 141 -25.57 2.32 -30.82
N SER A 142 -26.14 1.18 -31.20
CA SER A 142 -26.77 0.26 -30.26
C SER A 142 -26.60 -1.16 -30.74
N PHE A 143 -26.32 -2.08 -29.82
CA PHE A 143 -26.18 -3.49 -30.16
C PHE A 143 -27.49 -4.22 -29.92
N GLU A 144 -28.25 -4.38 -31.00
CA GLU A 144 -29.31 -5.37 -31.16
C GLU A 144 -28.92 -6.26 -32.35
N MET A 145 -28.97 -7.58 -32.17
CA MET A 145 -28.58 -8.50 -33.26
C MET A 145 -29.54 -8.39 -34.45
N ALA A 146 -28.98 -8.07 -35.61
CA ALA A 146 -29.71 -8.04 -36.87
C ALA A 146 -30.30 -9.43 -37.16
N LYS A 147 -31.61 -9.53 -37.38
CA LYS A 147 -32.27 -10.83 -37.67
C LYS A 147 -32.32 -11.14 -39.16
N ARG A 148 -32.18 -10.12 -40.01
CA ARG A 148 -32.29 -10.22 -41.46
C ARG A 148 -31.30 -9.28 -42.14
N PHE A 149 -30.76 -9.72 -43.27
CA PHE A 149 -29.99 -8.87 -44.15
C PHE A 149 -30.91 -8.24 -45.20
N THR A 150 -31.13 -6.94 -45.11
CA THR A 150 -32.03 -6.17 -46.00
C THR A 150 -31.30 -5.49 -47.16
N GLY A 151 -29.97 -5.64 -47.25
CA GLY A 151 -29.12 -4.86 -48.15
C GLY A 151 -28.67 -3.51 -47.58
N ALA A 152 -29.17 -3.13 -46.39
CA ALA A 152 -28.67 -1.98 -45.64
C ALA A 152 -27.29 -2.27 -45.01
N ASP A 153 -26.64 -1.21 -44.54
CA ASP A 153 -25.36 -1.31 -43.84
C ASP A 153 -25.51 -2.15 -42.56
N LEU A 154 -24.59 -3.10 -42.38
CA LEU A 154 -24.45 -3.87 -41.17
C LEU A 154 -23.17 -3.45 -40.44
N TYR A 155 -23.21 -3.58 -39.11
CA TYR A 155 -22.11 -3.21 -38.23
C TYR A 155 -21.69 -4.42 -37.41
N LEU A 156 -20.43 -4.83 -37.56
CA LEU A 156 -19.80 -5.81 -36.69
C LEU A 156 -19.48 -5.12 -35.37
N MET A 157 -20.07 -5.61 -34.29
CA MET A 157 -19.90 -5.09 -32.95
C MET A 157 -19.30 -6.15 -32.04
N TRP A 158 -18.38 -5.72 -31.18
CA TRP A 158 -17.81 -6.59 -30.16
C TRP A 158 -17.41 -5.81 -28.91
N ARG A 159 -17.47 -6.44 -27.74
CA ARG A 159 -16.84 -5.94 -26.52
C ARG A 159 -15.32 -6.05 -26.63
N SER A 160 -14.61 -4.94 -26.65
CA SER A 160 -13.14 -4.90 -26.71
C SER A 160 -12.50 -4.94 -25.31
N HIS A 161 -13.15 -4.33 -24.32
CA HIS A 161 -12.69 -4.27 -22.93
C HIS A 161 -13.37 -5.32 -22.04
N PHE A 162 -12.58 -6.01 -21.23
CA PHE A 162 -13.04 -7.03 -20.27
C PHE A 162 -12.28 -6.94 -18.95
N GLY A 163 -12.89 -7.51 -17.91
CA GLY A 163 -12.40 -7.47 -16.53
C GLY A 163 -11.01 -8.06 -16.32
N ALA A 164 -10.36 -7.62 -15.24
CA ALA A 164 -9.02 -8.06 -14.86
C ALA A 164 -8.91 -9.58 -14.62
N ASP A 165 -9.98 -10.20 -14.11
CA ASP A 165 -10.08 -11.65 -13.91
C ASP A 165 -9.97 -12.44 -15.23
N VAL A 166 -10.65 -11.97 -16.27
CA VAL A 166 -10.58 -12.54 -17.62
C VAL A 166 -9.17 -12.33 -18.21
N LYS A 167 -8.56 -11.14 -18.01
CA LYS A 167 -7.18 -10.86 -18.45
C LYS A 167 -6.16 -11.81 -17.79
N VAL A 168 -6.26 -12.04 -16.48
CA VAL A 168 -5.41 -12.98 -15.74
C VAL A 168 -5.58 -14.40 -16.26
N PHE A 169 -6.83 -14.86 -16.42
CA PHE A 169 -7.13 -16.16 -17.00
C PHE A 169 -6.50 -16.36 -18.38
N LEU A 170 -6.60 -15.35 -19.26
CA LEU A 170 -6.02 -15.42 -20.61
C LEU A 170 -4.49 -15.47 -20.59
N ALA A 171 -3.86 -14.72 -19.69
CA ALA A 171 -2.41 -14.75 -19.50
C ALA A 171 -1.93 -16.11 -18.99
N ASP A 172 -2.60 -16.68 -17.98
CA ASP A 172 -2.30 -18.00 -17.43
C ASP A 172 -2.50 -19.10 -18.48
N TYR A 173 -3.58 -18.99 -19.26
CA TYR A 173 -3.87 -19.90 -20.35
C TYR A 173 -2.77 -19.85 -21.42
N LEU A 174 -2.36 -18.65 -21.84
CA LEU A 174 -1.27 -18.47 -22.81
C LEU A 174 0.06 -19.03 -22.28
N ALA A 175 0.40 -18.75 -21.02
CA ALA A 175 1.63 -19.24 -20.40
C ALA A 175 1.67 -20.77 -20.34
N LYS A 176 0.55 -21.41 -20.03
CA LYS A 176 0.45 -22.88 -19.93
C LYS A 176 0.44 -23.56 -21.29
N ASN A 177 -0.24 -22.99 -22.28
CA ASN A 177 -0.54 -23.68 -23.54
C ASN A 177 0.28 -23.17 -24.74
N GLY A 178 0.91 -22.00 -24.65
CA GLY A 178 1.70 -21.36 -25.71
C GLY A 178 0.86 -20.66 -26.79
N GLU A 179 -0.46 -20.69 -26.70
CA GLU A 179 -1.41 -20.13 -27.68
C GLU A 179 -2.54 -19.38 -26.95
N SER A 180 -3.09 -18.34 -27.58
CA SER A 180 -4.23 -17.59 -27.04
C SER A 180 -5.55 -18.32 -27.31
N LEU A 181 -6.53 -18.10 -26.44
CA LEU A 181 -7.92 -18.46 -26.69
C LEU A 181 -8.51 -17.44 -27.66
N ARG A 182 -9.36 -17.88 -28.60
CA ARG A 182 -10.05 -16.98 -29.55
C ARG A 182 -11.56 -17.12 -29.49
N CYS A 183 -12.25 -16.05 -29.85
CA CYS A 183 -13.68 -16.09 -30.12
C CYS A 183 -13.92 -16.21 -31.62
N ALA A 184 -14.95 -16.96 -32.02
CA ALA A 184 -15.42 -16.97 -33.39
C ALA A 184 -16.91 -16.59 -33.44
N LEU A 185 -17.25 -15.76 -34.42
CA LEU A 185 -18.62 -15.51 -34.85
C LEU A 185 -18.81 -16.13 -36.24
N SER A 186 -19.54 -17.23 -36.30
CA SER A 186 -20.03 -17.79 -37.55
C SER A 186 -21.33 -17.08 -37.93
N VAL A 187 -21.34 -16.46 -39.10
CA VAL A 187 -22.51 -15.79 -39.66
C VAL A 187 -22.96 -16.57 -40.88
N SER A 188 -24.25 -16.83 -40.98
CA SER A 188 -24.85 -17.38 -42.19
C SER A 188 -26.06 -16.58 -42.63
N ILE A 189 -26.15 -16.39 -43.95
CA ILE A 189 -27.25 -15.76 -44.64
C ILE A 189 -28.07 -16.86 -45.32
N GLU A 190 -29.36 -16.92 -45.04
CA GLU A 190 -30.26 -17.94 -45.60
C GLU A 190 -31.47 -17.31 -46.30
N ALA A 191 -31.65 -17.65 -47.58
CA ALA A 191 -32.84 -17.30 -48.34
C ALA A 191 -33.22 -18.42 -49.30
N SER A 192 -34.50 -18.81 -49.30
CA SER A 192 -35.08 -19.77 -50.24
C SER A 192 -34.28 -21.09 -50.35
N GLY A 193 -33.80 -21.62 -49.22
CA GLY A 193 -33.03 -22.87 -49.16
C GLY A 193 -31.57 -22.76 -49.62
N LYS A 194 -31.10 -21.57 -50.03
CA LYS A 194 -29.67 -21.30 -50.24
C LYS A 194 -29.07 -20.67 -48.99
N LYS A 195 -27.83 -21.07 -48.71
CA LYS A 195 -27.12 -20.67 -47.51
C LYS A 195 -25.69 -20.30 -47.84
N GLU A 196 -25.30 -19.08 -47.48
CA GLU A 196 -23.93 -18.59 -47.54
C GLU A 196 -23.41 -18.39 -46.11
N ALA A 197 -22.15 -18.69 -45.82
CA ALA A 197 -21.59 -18.62 -44.47
C ALA A 197 -20.14 -18.13 -44.42
N THR A 198 -19.78 -17.44 -43.33
CA THR A 198 -18.42 -16.95 -43.06
C THR A 198 -18.15 -16.98 -41.55
N ASP A 199 -16.86 -17.03 -41.20
CA ASP A 199 -16.40 -16.97 -39.82
C ASP A 199 -15.55 -15.73 -39.60
N ILE A 200 -15.83 -15.01 -38.52
CA ILE A 200 -15.06 -13.86 -38.07
C ILE A 200 -14.38 -14.23 -36.76
N PHE A 201 -13.06 -14.10 -36.70
CA PHE A 201 -12.27 -14.45 -35.53
C PHE A 201 -11.83 -13.22 -34.76
N PHE A 202 -11.83 -13.35 -33.44
CA PHE A 202 -11.39 -12.31 -32.51
C PHE A 202 -10.29 -12.87 -31.62
N ASP A 203 -9.20 -12.11 -31.50
CA ASP A 203 -8.04 -12.43 -30.70
C ASP A 203 -7.91 -11.42 -29.54
N PRO A 204 -8.01 -11.87 -28.27
CA PRO A 204 -7.78 -11.01 -27.11
C PRO A 204 -6.30 -10.68 -26.89
N LEU A 205 -5.39 -11.38 -27.58
CA LEU A 205 -3.94 -11.25 -27.42
C LEU A 205 -3.27 -11.30 -28.80
N ALA A 206 -3.66 -10.36 -29.68
CA ALA A 206 -3.06 -10.21 -30.99
C ALA A 206 -1.52 -10.16 -30.91
N ASP A 207 -0.82 -10.67 -31.92
CA ASP A 207 0.63 -10.83 -31.90
C ASP A 207 1.41 -9.69 -32.56
N SER A 208 0.70 -8.85 -33.32
CA SER A 208 1.26 -7.69 -34.00
C SER A 208 0.22 -6.58 -34.23
N VAL A 209 0.70 -5.36 -34.48
CA VAL A 209 -0.13 -4.23 -34.90
C VAL A 209 -0.81 -4.49 -36.25
N ALA A 210 -0.11 -5.15 -37.17
CA ALA A 210 -0.61 -5.45 -38.52
C ALA A 210 -1.77 -6.46 -38.54
N SER A 211 -1.96 -7.22 -37.45
CA SER A 211 -3.09 -8.15 -37.29
C SER A 211 -4.33 -7.52 -36.66
N ILE A 212 -4.27 -6.25 -36.24
CA ILE A 212 -5.34 -5.56 -35.53
C ILE A 212 -6.21 -4.78 -36.52
N LEU A 213 -7.52 -5.00 -36.44
CA LEU A 213 -8.55 -4.19 -37.10
C LEU A 213 -9.53 -3.63 -36.07
N GLY A 214 -10.15 -2.49 -36.36
CA GLY A 214 -11.18 -1.90 -35.50
C GLY A 214 -10.69 -0.85 -34.50
N SER A 215 -9.45 -0.40 -34.62
CA SER A 215 -8.93 0.77 -33.89
C SER A 215 -7.96 1.56 -34.75
N ALA A 216 -8.07 2.89 -34.69
CA ALA A 216 -7.10 3.84 -35.22
C ALA A 216 -5.85 3.98 -34.32
N LYS A 217 -5.83 3.34 -33.14
CA LYS A 217 -4.72 3.30 -32.19
C LYS A 217 -4.22 1.86 -31.93
N PRO A 218 -3.84 1.12 -32.98
CA PRO A 218 -3.59 -0.31 -32.88
C PRO A 218 -2.40 -0.66 -31.95
N GLU A 219 -1.38 0.19 -31.81
CA GLU A 219 -0.30 -0.01 -30.83
C GLU A 219 -0.78 0.05 -29.38
N ALA A 220 -1.71 0.94 -29.08
CA ALA A 220 -2.26 1.11 -27.74
C ALA A 220 -3.26 0.01 -27.41
N ALA A 221 -4.14 -0.32 -28.36
CA ALA A 221 -5.05 -1.45 -28.29
C ALA A 221 -4.29 -2.78 -28.10
N LEU A 222 -3.18 -2.96 -28.84
CA LEU A 222 -2.30 -4.09 -28.65
C LEU A 222 -1.85 -4.12 -27.19
N LYS A 223 -1.20 -3.07 -26.66
CA LYS A 223 -0.64 -3.01 -25.30
C LYS A 223 -1.65 -3.22 -24.15
N GLU A 224 -2.91 -2.83 -24.33
CA GLU A 224 -3.97 -3.02 -23.33
C GLU A 224 -4.58 -4.45 -23.34
N GLY A 225 -4.25 -5.26 -24.34
CA GLY A 225 -4.74 -6.62 -24.50
C GLY A 225 -6.23 -6.65 -24.81
N LEU A 226 -6.67 -5.81 -25.75
CA LEU A 226 -8.06 -5.72 -26.14
C LEU A 226 -8.47 -6.89 -27.04
N LEU A 227 -9.74 -7.28 -26.99
CA LEU A 227 -10.31 -8.21 -27.95
C LEU A 227 -10.43 -7.49 -29.29
N MET A 228 -9.66 -7.94 -30.29
CA MET A 228 -9.61 -7.33 -31.61
C MET A 228 -9.96 -8.35 -32.69
N ILE A 229 -10.43 -7.88 -33.85
CA ILE A 229 -10.66 -8.76 -34.99
C ILE A 229 -9.30 -9.24 -35.52
N ALA A 230 -9.16 -10.55 -35.68
CA ALA A 230 -7.96 -11.15 -36.23
C ALA A 230 -7.95 -11.03 -37.76
N ASN A 231 -6.85 -10.49 -38.31
CA ASN A 231 -6.65 -10.36 -39.77
C ASN A 231 -6.34 -11.71 -40.46
N THR A 232 -6.01 -12.76 -39.71
CA THR A 232 -5.63 -14.08 -40.24
C THR A 232 -6.73 -15.12 -40.08
N GLN A 233 -7.16 -15.74 -41.18
CA GLN A 233 -7.81 -17.05 -41.12
C GLN A 233 -6.75 -18.10 -40.75
N GLU A 234 -6.47 -18.29 -39.46
CA GLU A 234 -5.71 -19.48 -39.04
C GLU A 234 -6.60 -20.72 -39.23
N GLN A 235 -6.57 -21.25 -40.46
CA GLN A 235 -7.27 -22.47 -40.87
C GLN A 235 -6.73 -23.74 -40.17
N ASN A 236 -5.64 -23.64 -39.41
CA ASN A 236 -5.21 -24.69 -38.50
C ASN A 236 -6.02 -24.57 -37.20
N LEU A 237 -7.23 -25.12 -37.25
CA LEU A 237 -8.20 -25.12 -36.17
C LEU A 237 -7.54 -25.53 -34.84
N LEU A 238 -7.37 -24.54 -33.97
CA LEU A 238 -7.31 -24.70 -32.53
C LEU A 238 -8.44 -25.68 -32.13
N GLY A 239 -8.13 -26.66 -31.25
CA GLY A 239 -9.12 -27.54 -30.62
C GLY A 239 -10.44 -26.83 -30.31
N LYS A 240 -11.52 -27.33 -30.88
CA LYS A 240 -12.77 -26.60 -30.90
C LYS A 240 -13.67 -26.97 -29.71
N VAL A 241 -14.09 -26.00 -28.91
CA VAL A 241 -15.14 -26.17 -27.89
C VAL A 241 -16.27 -25.19 -28.21
N PHE A 242 -17.35 -25.71 -28.79
CA PHE A 242 -18.51 -24.90 -29.13
C PHE A 242 -19.48 -24.83 -27.97
N GLU A 243 -19.65 -23.64 -27.43
CA GLU A 243 -20.77 -23.33 -26.56
C GLU A 243 -21.62 -22.27 -27.26
N ASN A 244 -22.92 -22.53 -27.41
CA ASN A 244 -23.86 -21.53 -27.89
C ASN A 244 -24.08 -20.52 -26.76
N ILE A 245 -23.39 -19.38 -26.86
CA ILE A 245 -23.47 -18.33 -25.85
C ILE A 245 -24.71 -17.47 -26.11
N SER A 246 -25.56 -17.35 -25.08
CA SER A 246 -26.74 -16.48 -25.07
C SER A 246 -26.34 -15.00 -25.05
N VAL A 247 -27.11 -14.16 -25.73
CA VAL A 247 -26.85 -12.71 -25.86
C VAL A 247 -27.87 -11.93 -25.03
N PRO A 248 -27.47 -10.83 -24.38
CA PRO A 248 -28.42 -9.85 -23.86
C PRO A 248 -29.35 -9.30 -24.96
N GLU A 249 -30.60 -8.95 -24.61
CA GLU A 249 -31.56 -8.43 -25.60
C GLU A 249 -31.14 -7.08 -26.22
N LYS A 250 -30.35 -6.27 -25.51
CA LYS A 250 -29.86 -4.96 -25.98
C LYS A 250 -28.65 -4.48 -25.17
N ILE A 251 -27.64 -3.91 -25.82
CA ILE A 251 -26.47 -3.30 -25.16
C ILE A 251 -26.24 -1.87 -25.66
N THR A 252 -25.94 -0.95 -24.74
CA THR A 252 -25.48 0.41 -25.05
C THR A 252 -24.00 0.37 -25.42
N THR A 253 -23.64 0.80 -26.63
CA THR A 253 -22.28 0.64 -27.16
C THR A 253 -21.39 1.87 -26.98
N GLN A 254 -21.96 3.06 -26.90
CA GLN A 254 -21.23 4.32 -26.67
C GLN A 254 -20.88 4.52 -25.19
N ILE A 255 -20.08 3.60 -24.64
CA ILE A 255 -19.55 3.68 -23.28
C ILE A 255 -18.04 3.87 -23.37
N ALA A 256 -17.52 4.97 -22.82
CA ALA A 256 -16.10 5.25 -22.84
C ALA A 256 -15.28 4.12 -22.22
N ALA A 257 -14.15 3.79 -22.84
CA ALA A 257 -13.22 2.79 -22.32
C ALA A 257 -12.57 3.26 -21.01
N LEU A 258 -12.31 2.31 -20.11
CA LEU A 258 -11.40 2.54 -18.99
C LEU A 258 -10.01 2.05 -19.40
N ASN A 259 -9.11 2.99 -19.62
CA ASN A 259 -7.71 2.70 -19.97
C ASN A 259 -6.84 2.70 -18.71
N ALA A 260 -5.96 1.71 -18.56
CA ALA A 260 -5.14 1.62 -17.36
C ALA A 260 -4.21 2.82 -17.21
N LEU A 261 -3.74 3.37 -18.34
CA LEU A 261 -2.87 4.55 -18.41
C LEU A 261 -3.53 5.86 -17.95
N ASP A 262 -4.87 5.93 -17.96
CA ASP A 262 -5.61 7.11 -17.50
C ASP A 262 -5.58 7.24 -15.97
N PHE A 263 -5.23 6.16 -15.28
CA PHE A 263 -5.15 6.12 -13.84
C PHE A 263 -3.69 6.08 -13.39
N LYS A 264 -3.33 7.01 -12.52
CA LYS A 264 -2.03 7.02 -11.86
C LYS A 264 -2.22 7.15 -10.37
N LEU A 265 -1.48 6.35 -9.63
CA LEU A 265 -1.30 6.51 -8.19
C LEU A 265 0.00 7.27 -8.00
N GLU A 266 -0.11 8.56 -7.71
CA GLU A 266 1.05 9.39 -7.38
C GLU A 266 1.23 9.35 -5.86
N ALA A 267 2.37 8.81 -5.41
CA ALA A 267 2.75 8.87 -4.00
C ALA A 267 3.06 10.33 -3.63
N SER A 268 2.46 10.81 -2.54
CA SER A 268 2.75 12.13 -1.98
C SER A 268 4.18 12.18 -1.42
N ASP A 269 4.87 13.30 -1.60
CA ASP A 269 6.23 13.51 -1.06
C ASP A 269 6.27 13.40 0.48
N ASP A 270 5.15 13.62 1.17
CA ASP A 270 5.06 13.46 2.63
C ASP A 270 5.29 12.01 3.09
N ALA A 271 5.01 11.02 2.23
CA ALA A 271 5.31 9.61 2.47
C ALA A 271 6.81 9.30 2.48
N ARG A 272 7.63 10.19 1.89
CA ARG A 272 9.09 10.03 1.77
C ARG A 272 9.86 10.77 2.86
N ARG A 273 9.16 11.48 3.75
CA ARG A 273 9.80 12.10 4.92
C ARG A 273 10.30 11.01 5.86
N GLU A 274 11.49 11.22 6.42
CA GLU A 274 12.12 10.28 7.35
C GLU A 274 11.26 10.12 8.61
N GLN A 275 10.53 9.02 8.71
CA GLN A 275 9.63 8.74 9.81
C GLN A 275 10.01 7.50 10.61
N CYS A 276 10.83 6.59 10.08
CA CYS A 276 11.32 5.42 10.82
C CYS A 276 12.85 5.40 10.90
N TYR A 277 13.38 5.15 12.08
CA TYR A 277 14.83 5.19 12.34
C TYR A 277 15.31 3.92 13.04
N LEU A 278 16.57 3.57 12.78
CA LEU A 278 17.31 2.56 13.51
C LEU A 278 18.40 3.24 14.34
N ILE A 279 18.67 2.71 15.54
CA ILE A 279 19.85 3.06 16.35
C ILE A 279 20.78 1.87 16.37
N ALA A 280 22.04 2.10 15.99
CA ALA A 280 23.12 1.17 16.19
C ALA A 280 23.84 1.50 17.51
N SER A 281 23.92 0.53 18.43
CA SER A 281 24.72 0.62 19.66
C SER A 281 25.62 -0.61 19.73
N GLY A 282 26.92 -0.40 19.53
CA GLY A 282 27.88 -1.49 19.41
C GLY A 282 27.53 -2.43 18.25
N THR A 283 27.30 -3.71 18.53
CA THR A 283 26.91 -4.73 17.53
C THR A 283 25.40 -4.89 17.38
N THR A 284 24.59 -4.10 18.10
CA THR A 284 23.12 -4.23 18.09
C THR A 284 22.47 -3.06 17.37
N THR A 285 21.51 -3.35 16.50
CA THR A 285 20.68 -2.35 15.83
C THR A 285 19.24 -2.53 16.27
N LYS A 286 18.60 -1.47 16.78
CA LYS A 286 17.21 -1.48 17.26
C LYS A 286 16.38 -0.40 16.60
N ILE A 287 15.07 -0.59 16.57
CA ILE A 287 14.10 0.39 16.09
C ILE A 287 14.00 1.53 17.10
N PHE A 288 14.22 2.76 16.65
CA PHE A 288 14.24 3.94 17.51
C PHE A 288 12.85 4.35 18.00
N ASN A 289 11.91 4.43 17.06
CA ASN A 289 10.59 4.99 17.28
C ASN A 289 9.49 3.99 16.87
N PRO A 290 9.39 2.85 17.58
CA PRO A 290 8.55 1.71 17.17
C PRO A 290 7.08 2.07 16.98
N ASN A 291 6.55 3.00 17.78
CA ASN A 291 5.14 3.40 17.75
C ASN A 291 4.85 4.53 16.75
N SER A 292 5.87 5.15 16.16
CA SER A 292 5.62 6.17 15.13
C SER A 292 4.96 5.51 13.93
N VAL A 293 3.94 6.18 13.42
CA VAL A 293 3.20 5.73 12.25
C VAL A 293 3.79 6.40 11.03
N SER A 294 4.05 5.61 10.01
CA SER A 294 4.44 6.07 8.69
C SER A 294 3.52 5.47 7.64
N GLY A 295 3.62 5.95 6.42
CA GLY A 295 2.67 5.57 5.41
C GLY A 295 2.90 6.20 4.07
N ALA A 296 2.19 5.68 3.09
CA ALA A 296 2.16 6.21 1.74
C ALA A 296 0.76 6.70 1.43
N LEU A 297 0.66 7.98 1.05
CA LEU A 297 -0.58 8.56 0.52
C LEU A 297 -0.48 8.57 -0.99
N TYR A 298 -1.45 7.94 -1.65
CA TYR A 298 -1.57 7.90 -3.09
C TYR A 298 -2.77 8.72 -3.52
N SER A 299 -2.54 9.67 -4.42
CA SER A 299 -3.64 10.42 -5.05
C SER A 299 -4.15 9.63 -6.25
N LEU A 300 -5.44 9.30 -6.24
CA LEU A 300 -6.15 8.71 -7.36
C LEU A 300 -6.74 9.84 -8.21
N LYS A 301 -6.05 10.22 -9.28
CA LYS A 301 -6.66 11.06 -10.31
C LYS A 301 -7.60 10.20 -11.12
N ALA A 302 -8.89 10.44 -11.01
CA ALA A 302 -9.83 9.60 -11.72
C ALA A 302 -11.10 10.38 -12.13
N LYS A 303 -11.75 9.92 -13.20
CA LYS A 303 -12.82 10.63 -13.94
C LYS A 303 -14.18 10.54 -13.23
N ALA A 304 -15.14 11.42 -13.46
CA ALA A 304 -16.44 11.31 -12.76
C ALA A 304 -17.23 9.99 -13.03
N GLU A 305 -16.79 9.18 -14.00
CA GLU A 305 -17.53 8.07 -14.61
C GLU A 305 -17.16 6.68 -14.05
N TYR A 306 -16.23 6.56 -13.10
CA TYR A 306 -15.85 5.27 -12.50
C TYR A 306 -16.35 5.11 -11.06
N ASN A 307 -16.42 3.86 -10.61
CA ASN A 307 -16.54 3.47 -9.21
C ASN A 307 -15.29 2.68 -8.80
N SER A 308 -14.79 2.92 -7.60
CA SER A 308 -13.71 2.13 -7.01
C SER A 308 -14.29 1.10 -6.04
N GLY A 309 -13.90 -0.16 -6.18
CA GLY A 309 -14.34 -1.27 -5.32
C GLY A 309 -13.55 -1.37 -4.01
N GLU A 310 -13.79 -2.46 -3.28
CA GLU A 310 -13.01 -2.78 -2.08
C GLU A 310 -11.59 -3.21 -2.44
N LEU A 311 -10.65 -2.78 -1.61
CA LEU A 311 -9.24 -3.10 -1.73
C LEU A 311 -9.01 -4.60 -1.47
N LYS A 312 -8.28 -5.28 -2.37
CA LYS A 312 -7.99 -6.72 -2.23
C LYS A 312 -6.51 -6.96 -2.12
N THR A 313 -6.07 -7.65 -1.07
CA THR A 313 -4.67 -8.06 -0.91
C THR A 313 -4.22 -8.91 -2.10
N LYS A 314 -3.00 -8.66 -2.58
CA LYS A 314 -2.38 -9.38 -3.71
C LYS A 314 -1.20 -10.19 -3.21
N SER A 315 -1.12 -11.45 -3.64
CA SER A 315 0.05 -12.28 -3.38
C SER A 315 1.20 -11.87 -4.31
N LEU A 316 2.34 -11.48 -3.74
CA LEU A 316 3.58 -11.29 -4.47
C LEU A 316 4.38 -12.61 -4.44
N GLY A 317 4.69 -13.17 -5.61
CA GLY A 317 5.45 -14.42 -5.72
C GLY A 317 4.79 -15.66 -5.10
N GLY A 318 3.45 -15.69 -5.03
CA GLY A 318 2.68 -16.84 -4.52
C GLY A 318 2.58 -16.94 -2.99
N ARG A 319 2.96 -15.89 -2.25
CA ARG A 319 2.79 -15.81 -0.80
C ARG A 319 1.80 -14.70 -0.45
N LEU A 320 0.71 -15.06 0.23
CA LEU A 320 -0.14 -14.11 0.95
C LEU A 320 0.48 -13.95 2.34
N ILE A 321 0.97 -12.76 2.64
CA ILE A 321 1.77 -12.51 3.84
C ILE A 321 0.83 -12.02 4.96
N LYS A 322 0.71 -12.79 6.03
CA LYS A 322 -0.17 -12.48 7.18
C LYS A 322 0.21 -11.13 7.82
N GLU A 323 1.49 -10.79 7.77
CA GLU A 323 2.08 -9.58 8.32
C GLU A 323 1.62 -8.31 7.58
N CYS A 324 1.17 -8.41 6.33
CA CYS A 324 0.56 -7.28 5.63
C CYS A 324 -0.78 -6.84 6.25
N ALA A 325 -1.39 -7.67 7.10
CA ALA A 325 -2.58 -7.29 7.87
C ALA A 325 -2.29 -6.20 8.92
N ALA A 326 -1.02 -6.00 9.31
CA ALA A 326 -0.63 -4.91 10.21
C ALA A 326 -0.68 -3.54 9.53
N ILE A 327 -0.75 -3.50 8.19
CA ILE A 327 -0.85 -2.27 7.42
C ILE A 327 -2.33 -1.89 7.33
N LYS A 328 -2.68 -0.76 7.93
CA LYS A 328 -4.02 -0.20 7.86
C LYS A 328 -4.17 0.57 6.54
N MET A 329 -5.16 0.17 5.75
CA MET A 329 -5.50 0.86 4.52
C MET A 329 -6.71 1.77 4.75
N GLU A 330 -6.58 3.04 4.40
CA GLU A 330 -7.65 4.02 4.42
C GLU A 330 -7.94 4.47 2.99
N LYS A 331 -9.22 4.46 2.61
CA LYS A 331 -9.66 4.81 1.25
C LYS A 331 -10.64 5.98 1.33
N SER A 332 -10.44 6.97 0.47
CA SER A 332 -11.42 7.99 0.13
C SER A 332 -11.71 7.95 -1.38
N ASP A 333 -12.63 8.79 -1.84
CA ASP A 333 -13.02 8.82 -3.26
C ASP A 333 -11.84 9.10 -4.21
N ASN A 334 -10.86 9.86 -3.73
CA ASN A 334 -9.77 10.42 -4.53
C ASN A 334 -8.39 10.03 -4.01
N GLN A 335 -8.30 9.30 -2.89
CA GLN A 335 -7.03 8.97 -2.25
C GLN A 335 -7.05 7.58 -1.62
N LEU A 336 -5.87 6.98 -1.55
CA LEU A 336 -5.60 5.76 -0.82
C LEU A 336 -4.42 6.02 0.12
N ALA A 337 -4.56 5.72 1.40
CA ALA A 337 -3.47 5.83 2.37
C ALA A 337 -3.13 4.44 2.94
N ALA A 338 -1.87 4.05 2.85
CA ALA A 338 -1.32 2.91 3.57
C ALA A 338 -0.65 3.43 4.84
N VAL A 339 -0.99 2.86 5.99
CA VAL A 339 -0.55 3.33 7.31
C VAL A 339 0.03 2.15 8.10
N VAL A 340 1.27 2.28 8.55
CA VAL A 340 2.04 1.20 9.22
C VAL A 340 2.90 1.77 10.35
N SER A 341 2.99 1.07 11.47
CA SER A 341 3.92 1.45 12.55
C SER A 341 5.37 1.13 12.15
N CYS A 342 6.36 1.85 12.67
CA CYS A 342 7.76 1.50 12.41
C CYS A 342 8.10 0.09 12.92
N ALA A 343 7.52 -0.34 14.05
CA ALA A 343 7.67 -1.72 14.55
C ALA A 343 7.21 -2.77 13.53
N ASP A 344 5.99 -2.60 13.01
CA ASP A 344 5.41 -3.52 12.03
C ASP A 344 6.17 -3.48 10.71
N TYR A 345 6.60 -2.30 10.27
CA TYR A 345 7.42 -2.14 9.07
C TYR A 345 8.73 -2.94 9.16
N PHE A 346 9.47 -2.83 10.26
CA PHE A 346 10.71 -3.59 10.42
C PHE A 346 10.45 -5.08 10.63
N ALA A 347 9.36 -5.47 11.29
CA ALA A 347 8.96 -6.88 11.37
C ALA A 347 8.68 -7.48 9.97
N ILE A 348 8.00 -6.72 9.09
CA ILE A 348 7.79 -7.10 7.69
C ILE A 348 9.13 -7.15 6.93
N LYS A 349 10.00 -6.16 7.13
CA LYS A 349 11.33 -6.09 6.52
C LYS A 349 12.20 -7.31 6.88
N ASP A 350 12.30 -7.66 8.15
CA ASP A 350 13.24 -8.67 8.65
C ASP A 350 12.89 -10.08 8.16
N GLN A 351 11.64 -10.30 7.75
CA GLN A 351 11.23 -11.51 7.04
C GLN A 351 11.59 -11.49 5.54
N GLY A 352 12.29 -10.45 5.06
CA GLY A 352 12.65 -10.25 3.66
C GLY A 352 11.52 -9.68 2.81
N MET A 353 10.52 -9.03 3.42
CA MET A 353 9.23 -8.69 2.77
C MET A 353 9.00 -7.19 2.62
N GLU A 354 10.05 -6.38 2.71
CA GLU A 354 10.01 -4.90 2.63
C GLU A 354 9.42 -4.38 1.28
N ALA A 355 9.25 -5.26 0.27
CA ALA A 355 8.59 -5.01 -1.01
C ALA A 355 7.42 -5.99 -1.31
N GLY A 356 6.94 -6.72 -0.30
CA GLY A 356 6.04 -7.87 -0.44
C GLY A 356 4.55 -7.59 -0.20
N CYS A 357 4.20 -6.45 0.40
CA CYS A 357 2.80 -6.08 0.62
C CYS A 357 2.25 -5.32 -0.58
N ALA A 358 1.37 -5.99 -1.32
CA ALA A 358 0.66 -5.44 -2.45
C ALA A 358 -0.84 -5.60 -2.26
N TRP A 359 -1.59 -4.69 -2.87
CA TRP A 359 -3.02 -4.85 -3.02
C TRP A 359 -3.46 -4.30 -4.37
N GLU A 360 -4.70 -4.57 -4.68
CA GLU A 360 -5.35 -4.17 -5.92
C GLU A 360 -6.62 -3.40 -5.59
N LEU A 361 -6.79 -2.27 -6.25
CA LEU A 361 -8.01 -1.48 -6.20
C LEU A 361 -8.82 -1.76 -7.48
N PRO A 362 -9.95 -2.48 -7.39
CA PRO A 362 -10.84 -2.65 -8.53
C PRO A 362 -11.44 -1.29 -8.93
N ILE A 363 -11.45 -1.00 -10.23
CA ILE A 363 -12.10 0.17 -10.83
C ILE A 363 -13.03 -0.34 -11.92
N SER A 364 -14.28 0.10 -11.90
CA SER A 364 -15.28 -0.26 -12.91
C SER A 364 -15.99 0.98 -13.44
N HIS A 365 -16.41 0.95 -14.70
CA HIS A 365 -17.22 2.01 -15.28
C HIS A 365 -18.63 2.00 -14.67
N LYS A 366 -19.21 3.17 -14.39
CA LYS A 366 -20.56 3.28 -13.76
C LYS A 366 -21.66 2.66 -14.61
N ALA A 367 -21.60 2.86 -15.92
CA ALA A 367 -22.61 2.37 -16.88
C ALA A 367 -22.35 0.93 -17.38
N ASP A 368 -21.17 0.38 -17.12
CA ASP A 368 -20.82 -0.99 -17.51
C ASP A 368 -19.82 -1.60 -16.52
N PRO A 369 -20.30 -2.33 -15.50
CA PRO A 369 -19.45 -2.95 -14.49
C PRO A 369 -18.45 -3.98 -15.05
N GLU A 370 -18.69 -4.52 -16.25
CA GLU A 370 -17.78 -5.46 -16.90
C GLU A 370 -16.55 -4.78 -17.52
N ASN A 371 -16.65 -3.50 -17.88
CA ASN A 371 -15.51 -2.64 -18.17
C ASN A 371 -14.84 -2.26 -16.84
N SER A 372 -13.94 -3.13 -16.38
CA SER A 372 -13.22 -2.98 -15.13
C SER A 372 -11.75 -3.33 -15.26
N LEU A 373 -10.93 -2.67 -14.45
CA LEU A 373 -9.50 -2.93 -14.31
C LEU A 373 -9.13 -2.97 -12.83
N ALA A 374 -8.00 -3.60 -12.51
CA ALA A 374 -7.44 -3.58 -11.17
C ALA A 374 -6.21 -2.68 -11.18
N LEU A 375 -6.21 -1.62 -10.35
CA LEU A 375 -5.02 -0.81 -10.13
C LEU A 375 -4.14 -1.46 -9.06
N PRO A 376 -2.96 -1.98 -9.40
CA PRO A 376 -2.04 -2.49 -8.40
C PRO A 376 -1.42 -1.33 -7.62
N PHE A 377 -1.18 -1.56 -6.34
CA PHE A 377 -0.29 -0.71 -5.55
C PHE A 377 0.51 -1.57 -4.57
N ILE A 378 1.71 -1.09 -4.26
CA ILE A 378 2.68 -1.76 -3.41
C ILE A 378 3.13 -0.75 -2.37
N LEU A 379 3.26 -1.19 -1.12
CA LEU A 379 3.88 -0.34 -0.10
C LEU A 379 5.31 -0.01 -0.55
N GLU A 380 5.60 1.27 -0.75
CA GLU A 380 6.96 1.70 -1.05
C GLU A 380 7.88 1.49 0.17
N LYS A 381 9.14 1.17 -0.08
CA LYS A 381 10.16 1.09 0.96
C LYS A 381 10.27 2.43 1.68
N LEU A 382 10.11 2.43 3.00
CA LEU A 382 10.30 3.64 3.79
C LEU A 382 11.77 4.03 3.78
N ASN A 383 12.02 5.34 3.68
CA ASN A 383 13.36 5.87 3.85
C ASN A 383 13.76 5.75 5.33
N VAL A 384 14.66 4.81 5.61
CA VAL A 384 15.16 4.52 6.96
C VAL A 384 16.60 4.93 7.08
N LYS A 385 16.91 5.76 8.09
CA LYS A 385 18.29 6.05 8.50
C LYS A 385 18.67 5.24 9.73
N THR A 386 19.90 4.72 9.71
CA THR A 386 20.56 4.16 10.89
C THR A 386 21.45 5.23 11.49
N ARG A 387 21.30 5.48 12.80
CA ARG A 387 22.08 6.47 13.55
C ARG A 387 23.02 5.76 14.52
N ASP A 388 24.23 6.28 14.67
CA ASP A 388 25.21 5.79 15.64
C ASP A 388 24.87 6.31 17.05
N GLY A 389 24.57 5.39 17.97
CA GLY A 389 24.24 5.70 19.36
C GLY A 389 25.47 6.03 20.23
N GLY A 390 26.68 5.98 19.67
CA GLY A 390 27.94 6.23 20.37
C GLY A 390 28.48 7.66 20.29
N GLN A 391 27.97 8.50 19.39
CA GLN A 391 28.36 9.92 19.31
C GLN A 391 27.29 10.80 19.95
N VAL A 392 27.74 11.70 20.83
CA VAL A 392 26.99 12.71 21.60
C VAL A 392 25.68 13.12 20.91
N LEU A 393 24.58 13.03 21.65
CA LEU A 393 23.19 13.32 21.30
C LEU A 393 23.01 14.49 20.30
N ASP A 394 23.29 14.23 19.02
CA ASP A 394 22.77 14.98 17.88
C ASP A 394 21.23 14.97 17.97
N GLN A 395 20.59 16.04 17.48
CA GLN A 395 19.15 16.33 17.30
C GLN A 395 18.20 15.12 17.15
N SER A 396 18.73 13.99 16.69
CA SER A 396 18.16 12.66 16.75
C SER A 396 17.75 12.06 18.10
N SER A 397 18.08 12.65 19.25
CA SER A 397 17.93 12.05 20.58
C SER A 397 16.54 12.13 21.23
N GLN A 398 15.59 12.87 20.65
CA GLN A 398 14.25 13.11 21.23
C GLN A 398 13.40 11.84 21.48
N SER A 399 13.67 10.72 20.79
CA SER A 399 12.90 9.47 20.95
C SER A 399 13.61 8.39 21.80
N LEU A 400 14.76 8.69 22.40
CA LEU A 400 15.32 7.85 23.47
C LEU A 400 14.65 8.14 24.82
N ILE A 401 14.02 9.30 24.98
CA ILE A 401 13.22 9.65 26.15
C ILE A 401 11.82 9.09 25.91
N PRO A 402 11.32 8.18 26.76
CA PRO A 402 9.96 7.68 26.65
C PRO A 402 8.99 8.86 26.74
N LEU A 403 8.20 9.08 25.68
CA LEU A 403 7.13 10.07 25.73
C LEU A 403 6.11 9.61 26.76
N SER A 404 5.93 10.39 27.82
CA SER A 404 4.96 10.06 28.84
C SER A 404 3.55 10.43 28.40
N GLY A 405 2.60 9.51 28.62
CA GLY A 405 1.18 9.75 28.37
C GLY A 405 0.48 10.61 29.44
N ILE A 406 1.24 11.14 30.42
CA ILE A 406 0.71 12.01 31.49
C ILE A 406 1.39 13.39 31.50
N ASN A 407 2.09 13.77 30.43
CA ASN A 407 2.78 15.04 30.35
C ASN A 407 1.78 16.19 30.11
N ASP A 408 1.45 16.93 31.17
CA ASP A 408 0.42 17.98 31.13
C ASP A 408 0.72 19.17 30.19
N ILE A 409 1.99 19.39 29.81
CA ILE A 409 2.33 20.40 28.79
C ILE A 409 1.85 19.91 27.42
N ARG A 410 2.19 18.68 27.06
CA ARG A 410 1.81 18.04 25.79
C ARG A 410 0.30 17.86 25.66
N ASP A 411 -0.36 17.50 26.75
CA ASP A 411 -1.82 17.34 26.81
C ASP A 411 -2.58 18.68 26.74
N GLY A 412 -1.88 19.81 26.69
CA GLY A 412 -2.49 21.14 26.64
C GLY A 412 -3.17 21.56 27.95
N LYS A 413 -2.86 20.91 29.07
CA LYS A 413 -3.40 21.27 30.40
C LYS A 413 -2.60 22.38 31.08
N VAL A 414 -1.36 22.60 30.65
CA VAL A 414 -0.54 23.74 31.02
C VAL A 414 -0.57 24.77 29.89
N ASN A 415 -0.97 25.99 30.20
CA ASN A 415 -0.84 27.12 29.29
C ASN A 415 0.62 27.56 29.22
N VAL A 416 1.26 27.32 28.06
CA VAL A 416 2.63 27.74 27.80
C VAL A 416 2.62 29.09 27.07
N SER A 417 2.99 30.15 27.77
CA SER A 417 2.91 31.54 27.30
C SER A 417 4.30 32.14 27.04
N ALA A 418 4.40 33.00 26.03
CA ALA A 418 5.63 33.70 25.63
C ALA A 418 6.85 32.81 25.29
N LEU A 419 6.63 31.50 25.07
CA LEU A 419 7.62 30.54 24.58
C LEU A 419 7.33 30.20 23.11
N SER A 420 8.36 30.08 22.30
CA SER A 420 8.24 29.52 20.95
C SER A 420 7.88 28.03 21.03
N LYS A 421 7.31 27.49 19.94
CA LYS A 421 7.00 26.06 19.84
C LYS A 421 8.23 25.17 20.11
N GLY A 422 9.41 25.62 19.69
CA GLY A 422 10.66 24.90 19.94
C GLY A 422 11.05 24.90 21.44
N GLN A 423 10.87 26.03 22.13
CA GLN A 423 11.15 26.12 23.56
C GLN A 423 10.16 25.29 24.39
N ALA A 424 8.87 25.31 24.03
CA ALA A 424 7.85 24.47 24.65
C ALA A 424 8.20 22.97 24.52
N GLN A 425 8.67 22.54 23.33
CA GLN A 425 9.11 21.16 23.13
C GLN A 425 10.30 20.78 24.02
N LEU A 426 11.27 21.68 24.21
CA LEU A 426 12.41 21.39 25.11
C LEU A 426 11.96 21.21 26.57
N LEU A 427 10.91 21.91 26.99
CA LEU A 427 10.31 21.73 28.31
C LEU A 427 9.59 20.39 28.41
N GLU A 428 8.81 20.01 27.39
CA GLU A 428 8.18 18.70 27.33
C GLU A 428 9.20 17.56 27.46
N ASP A 429 10.32 17.64 26.73
CA ASP A 429 11.40 16.65 26.77
C ASP A 429 11.98 16.53 28.20
N GLY A 430 12.16 17.67 28.89
CA GLY A 430 12.63 17.69 30.28
C GLY A 430 11.64 17.08 31.28
N ILE A 431 10.34 17.33 31.09
CA ILE A 431 9.27 16.74 31.90
C ILE A 431 9.17 15.22 31.68
N ASP A 432 9.32 14.74 30.44
CA ASP A 432 9.34 13.30 30.18
C ASP A 432 10.53 12.61 30.84
N ILE A 433 11.71 13.25 30.87
CA ILE A 433 12.87 12.74 31.62
C ILE A 433 12.54 12.65 33.11
N TRP A 434 11.94 13.69 33.69
CA TRP A 434 11.54 13.65 35.11
C TRP A 434 10.57 12.50 35.37
N ILE A 435 9.51 12.35 34.56
CA ILE A 435 8.53 11.28 34.73
C ILE A 435 9.19 9.90 34.60
N ALA A 436 10.08 9.72 33.63
CA ALA A 436 10.79 8.46 33.43
C ALA A 436 11.74 8.11 34.59
N VAL A 437 12.27 9.12 35.28
CA VAL A 437 13.17 8.95 36.43
C VAL A 437 12.39 8.71 37.73
N ASP A 438 11.33 9.48 37.98
CA ASP A 438 10.48 9.37 39.15
C ASP A 438 9.08 9.96 38.91
N GLU A 439 8.21 9.13 38.33
CA GLU A 439 6.81 9.48 38.08
C GLU A 439 6.08 9.92 39.36
N LYS A 440 6.43 9.36 40.52
CA LYS A 440 5.74 9.67 41.78
C LYS A 440 5.93 11.14 42.16
N SER A 441 7.16 11.66 42.13
CA SER A 441 7.39 13.07 42.45
C SER A 441 6.74 14.01 41.44
N TYR A 442 6.69 13.64 40.16
CA TYR A 442 5.94 14.38 39.14
C TYR A 442 4.45 14.47 39.49
N ARG A 443 3.83 13.33 39.84
CA ARG A 443 2.41 13.28 40.22
C ARG A 443 2.10 14.10 41.45
N ASP A 444 2.97 14.02 42.45
CA ASP A 444 2.75 14.69 43.72
C ASP A 444 2.91 16.22 43.61
N ASN A 445 3.77 16.72 42.72
CA ASN A 445 4.20 18.11 42.74
C ASN A 445 3.81 18.93 41.51
N PHE A 446 3.72 18.32 40.31
CA PHE A 446 3.44 19.04 39.06
C PHE A 446 2.08 18.67 38.45
N TYR A 447 1.78 17.37 38.36
CA TYR A 447 0.60 16.85 37.67
C TYR A 447 -0.71 17.45 38.19
N ASN A 448 -1.53 17.98 37.30
CA ASN A 448 -2.77 18.72 37.57
C ASN A 448 -2.65 19.94 38.50
N HIS A 449 -1.44 20.28 38.95
CA HIS A 449 -1.17 21.40 39.85
C HIS A 449 -0.73 22.63 39.08
N ILE A 450 0.33 22.53 38.28
CA ILE A 450 0.81 23.62 37.45
C ILE A 450 -0.17 23.87 36.31
N LYS A 451 -0.56 25.15 36.12
CA LYS A 451 -1.49 25.59 35.07
C LYS A 451 -0.85 26.52 34.06
N THR A 452 0.19 27.24 34.45
CA THR A 452 0.85 28.20 33.56
C THR A 452 2.36 28.05 33.61
N ILE A 453 2.99 28.02 32.45
CA ILE A 453 4.42 28.28 32.30
C ILE A 453 4.58 29.51 31.41
N SER A 454 5.31 30.52 31.89
CA SER A 454 5.63 31.71 31.11
C SER A 454 7.12 31.83 30.85
N TRP A 455 7.49 32.71 29.92
CA TRP A 455 8.87 33.10 29.67
C TRP A 455 9.03 34.61 29.78
N ASP A 456 10.01 35.07 30.56
CA ASP A 456 10.36 36.49 30.69
C ASP A 456 11.77 36.83 30.17
N GLY A 457 12.62 35.82 29.93
CA GLY A 457 13.98 35.98 29.42
C GLY A 457 14.92 36.81 30.33
N ALA A 458 14.54 37.06 31.58
CA ALA A 458 15.19 38.04 32.43
C ALA A 458 16.47 37.53 33.12
N CYS A 459 16.74 36.22 33.09
CA CYS A 459 17.84 35.60 33.81
C CYS A 459 18.62 34.59 32.94
N THR A 460 19.91 34.37 33.20
CA THR A 460 20.70 33.51 32.29
C THR A 460 20.56 32.01 32.58
N TYR A 461 20.23 31.60 33.81
CA TYR A 461 20.38 30.18 34.24
C TYR A 461 19.25 29.62 35.14
N GLY A 462 18.07 30.25 35.20
CA GLY A 462 17.02 29.85 36.14
C GLY A 462 15.59 29.81 35.61
N ALA A 463 14.72 29.41 36.52
CA ALA A 463 13.29 29.62 36.54
C ALA A 463 12.94 30.13 37.96
N TYR A 464 11.71 30.55 38.17
CA TYR A 464 11.21 30.91 39.51
C TYR A 464 9.70 30.69 39.59
N ALA A 465 9.21 30.45 40.79
CA ALA A 465 7.79 30.41 41.08
C ALA A 465 7.45 31.18 42.38
N GLN A 466 6.23 31.69 42.44
CA GLN A 466 5.71 32.29 43.68
C GLN A 466 5.15 31.20 44.61
N TYR A 467 5.28 31.43 45.91
CA TYR A 467 4.73 30.51 46.92
C TYR A 467 3.20 30.37 46.76
N GLY A 468 2.74 29.12 46.65
CA GLY A 468 1.32 28.81 46.54
C GLY A 468 0.67 29.14 45.19
N SER A 469 1.45 29.52 44.18
CA SER A 469 0.92 29.74 42.82
C SER A 469 0.68 28.41 42.10
N ASP A 470 0.11 28.48 40.89
CA ASP A 470 0.06 27.39 39.91
C ASP A 470 0.92 27.70 38.68
N MET A 471 1.86 28.64 38.83
CA MET A 471 2.62 29.25 37.75
C MET A 471 4.12 29.18 37.99
N ILE A 472 4.84 28.75 36.96
CA ILE A 472 6.31 28.81 36.88
C ILE A 472 6.68 29.83 35.80
N THR A 473 7.56 30.78 36.12
CA THR A 473 8.15 31.68 35.13
C THR A 473 9.56 31.21 34.81
N TRP A 474 9.82 30.97 33.54
CA TRP A 474 11.11 30.56 33.04
C TRP A 474 11.90 31.75 32.51
N CYS A 475 13.17 31.86 32.88
CA CYS A 475 13.95 33.04 32.56
C CYS A 475 15.25 32.75 31.79
N GLY A 476 15.80 31.51 31.86
CA GLY A 476 16.91 31.04 31.01
C GLY A 476 17.49 29.66 31.32
N GLY A 477 17.08 29.04 32.44
CA GLY A 477 17.58 27.75 32.92
C GLY A 477 17.33 26.60 31.95
N GLY A 478 18.16 25.56 32.02
CA GLY A 478 18.05 24.40 31.11
C GLY A 478 18.35 24.73 29.64
N GLY A 479 18.91 25.91 29.34
CA GLY A 479 19.22 26.32 27.97
C GLY A 479 17.98 26.28 27.07
N ILE A 480 16.88 26.88 27.53
CA ILE A 480 15.65 26.99 26.73
C ILE A 480 15.61 28.27 25.89
N THR A 481 16.76 28.88 25.58
CA THR A 481 16.81 30.07 24.72
C THR A 481 16.52 29.70 23.26
N GLU A 482 16.13 30.67 22.45
CA GLU A 482 15.81 30.43 21.03
C GLU A 482 17.01 29.87 20.23
N GLN A 483 18.25 30.18 20.64
CA GLN A 483 19.45 29.58 20.07
C GLN A 483 19.49 28.05 20.23
N TYR A 484 19.07 27.55 21.39
CA TYR A 484 19.01 26.12 21.68
C TYR A 484 17.75 25.47 21.11
N ALA A 485 16.62 26.18 21.13
CA ALA A 485 15.35 25.71 20.56
C ALA A 485 15.41 25.55 19.03
N SER A 486 15.94 26.55 18.31
CA SER A 486 16.06 26.54 16.85
C SER A 486 17.05 25.48 16.34
N ARG A 487 18.09 25.19 17.11
CA ARG A 487 19.11 24.17 16.78
C ARG A 487 18.80 22.80 17.38
N ARG A 488 17.71 22.65 18.14
CA ARG A 488 17.39 21.46 18.95
C ARG A 488 18.62 20.93 19.67
N PHE A 489 19.31 21.82 20.37
CA PHE A 489 20.57 21.50 21.03
C PHE A 489 20.29 20.67 22.31
N GLN A 490 20.77 19.43 22.33
CA GLN A 490 20.45 18.44 23.35
C GLN A 490 21.71 18.06 24.15
N ASP A 491 22.18 19.01 24.98
CA ASP A 491 23.21 18.73 25.98
C ASP A 491 22.61 17.89 27.13
N PRO A 492 23.17 16.72 27.46
CA PRO A 492 22.71 15.87 28.56
C PRO A 492 22.48 16.61 29.88
N ASN A 493 23.33 17.58 30.23
CA ASN A 493 23.14 18.35 31.46
C ASN A 493 21.93 19.26 31.33
N LEU A 494 21.80 20.00 30.23
CA LEU A 494 20.67 20.90 30.01
C LEU A 494 19.33 20.14 29.99
N MET A 495 19.30 18.96 29.38
CA MET A 495 18.10 18.12 29.32
C MET A 495 17.64 17.66 30.69
N PHE A 496 18.53 17.04 31.47
CA PHE A 496 18.22 16.58 32.82
C PHE A 496 17.92 17.75 33.76
N TYR A 497 18.63 18.88 33.59
CA TYR A 497 18.43 20.09 34.38
C TYR A 497 17.04 20.71 34.16
N ARG A 498 16.43 20.63 32.97
CA ARG A 498 15.05 21.12 32.75
C ARG A 498 14.04 20.40 33.64
N GLY A 499 14.12 19.07 33.73
CA GLY A 499 13.25 18.27 34.59
C GLY A 499 13.47 18.56 36.07
N MET A 500 14.74 18.63 36.50
CA MET A 500 15.11 19.00 37.88
C MET A 500 14.63 20.41 38.25
N LEU A 501 14.80 21.38 37.37
CA LEU A 501 14.38 22.76 37.59
C LEU A 501 12.85 22.88 37.64
N ALA A 502 12.14 22.17 36.76
CA ALA A 502 10.68 22.10 36.84
C ALA A 502 10.21 21.52 38.17
N TYR A 503 10.90 20.48 38.68
CA TYR A 503 10.59 19.93 40.00
C TYR A 503 10.89 20.93 41.12
N HIS A 504 12.06 21.56 41.10
CA HIS A 504 12.44 22.60 42.05
C HIS A 504 11.36 23.69 42.14
N GLU A 505 10.97 24.28 41.01
CA GLU A 505 9.98 25.35 41.01
C GLU A 505 8.59 24.86 41.43
N SER A 506 8.24 23.61 41.11
CA SER A 506 7.00 23.02 41.61
C SER A 506 6.97 22.94 43.14
N LEU A 507 8.10 22.75 43.81
CA LEU A 507 8.16 22.76 45.28
C LEU A 507 7.92 24.17 45.85
N HIS A 508 8.40 25.23 45.20
CA HIS A 508 8.05 26.62 45.55
C HIS A 508 6.54 26.85 45.43
N THR A 509 5.91 26.38 44.35
CA THR A 509 4.44 26.47 44.20
C THR A 509 3.67 25.71 45.29
N ARG A 510 4.32 24.76 45.97
CA ARG A 510 3.80 24.01 47.13
C ARG A 510 4.20 24.61 48.48
N ASN A 511 4.62 25.88 48.50
CA ASN A 511 5.06 26.63 49.68
C ASN A 511 6.30 26.04 50.36
N ARG A 512 7.16 25.34 49.62
CA ARG A 512 8.48 24.93 50.13
C ARG A 512 9.51 25.98 49.80
N LYS A 513 10.29 26.38 50.80
CA LYS A 513 11.40 27.32 50.66
C LYS A 513 12.71 26.60 50.31
N HIS A 514 13.74 27.36 49.94
CA HIS A 514 15.10 26.84 49.93
C HIS A 514 15.48 26.36 51.34
N ASP A 515 16.21 25.25 51.42
CA ASP A 515 16.54 24.61 52.70
C ASP A 515 17.35 25.50 53.65
N VAL A 516 18.09 26.49 53.12
CA VAL A 516 18.78 27.52 53.92
C VAL A 516 17.82 28.55 54.54
N GLU A 517 16.70 28.83 53.87
CA GLU A 517 15.72 29.84 54.27
C GLU A 517 14.79 29.34 55.37
N ASP A 518 14.54 28.01 55.43
CA ASP A 518 13.77 27.38 56.48
C ASP A 518 14.57 26.27 57.20
N LYS A 519 15.09 26.63 58.37
CA LYS A 519 15.89 25.71 59.19
C LYS A 519 15.05 24.63 59.89
N THR A 520 13.72 24.70 59.84
CA THR A 520 12.84 23.68 60.40
C THR A 520 12.73 22.45 59.51
N TYR A 521 13.05 22.56 58.22
CA TYR A 521 13.10 21.42 57.33
C TYR A 521 14.17 20.43 57.73
N LEU A 522 13.86 19.14 57.58
CA LEU A 522 14.89 18.12 57.51
C LEU A 522 15.81 18.44 56.31
N PRO A 523 17.12 18.18 56.40
CA PRO A 523 18.02 18.41 55.28
C PRO A 523 17.53 17.73 54.00
N CYS A 524 17.43 18.49 52.90
CA CYS A 524 16.88 18.12 51.60
C CYS A 524 15.35 17.93 51.54
N ALA A 525 14.61 18.46 52.52
CA ALA A 525 13.14 18.43 52.50
C ALA A 525 12.50 19.69 51.91
N GLY A 526 13.25 20.80 51.79
CA GLY A 526 12.83 22.00 51.07
C GLY A 526 12.86 21.78 49.56
N THR A 527 13.24 22.81 48.81
CA THR A 527 13.37 22.71 47.34
C THR A 527 14.58 21.87 46.90
N ALA A 528 15.57 21.63 47.78
CA ALA A 528 16.67 20.70 47.51
C ALA A 528 16.19 19.25 47.32
N ASN A 529 14.93 18.95 47.65
CA ASN A 529 14.33 17.65 47.37
C ASN A 529 14.36 17.30 45.87
N ALA A 530 14.39 18.29 44.97
CA ALA A 530 14.53 18.07 43.53
C ALA A 530 15.82 17.30 43.15
N ALA A 531 16.86 17.36 44.00
CA ALA A 531 18.11 16.64 43.82
C ALA A 531 17.94 15.11 43.88
N VAL A 532 16.82 14.60 44.43
CA VAL A 532 16.51 13.16 44.47
C VAL A 532 16.47 12.54 43.06
N LEU A 533 16.13 13.33 42.03
CA LEU A 533 16.12 12.85 40.66
C LEU A 533 17.50 12.36 40.22
N SER A 534 18.60 12.97 40.69
CA SER A 534 19.95 12.51 40.36
C SER A 534 20.20 11.10 40.90
N THR A 535 19.71 10.84 42.11
CA THR A 535 19.81 9.53 42.76
C THR A 535 19.00 8.48 41.99
N PHE A 536 17.75 8.79 41.64
CA PHE A 536 16.90 7.86 40.90
C PHE A 536 17.40 7.63 39.47
N LEU A 537 17.94 8.65 38.81
CA LEU A 537 18.58 8.50 37.51
C LEU A 537 19.75 7.51 37.55
N LEU A 538 20.55 7.54 38.63
CA LEU A 538 21.69 6.63 38.79
C LEU A 538 21.24 5.20 39.15
N LYS A 539 20.28 5.08 40.07
CA LYS A 539 19.93 3.82 40.73
C LYS A 539 18.78 3.05 40.11
N SER A 540 17.79 3.76 39.58
CA SER A 540 16.48 3.18 39.25
C SER A 540 16.10 3.37 37.78
N CYS A 541 16.76 4.28 37.06
CA CYS A 541 16.46 4.48 35.65
C CYS A 541 17.23 3.49 34.76
N ASP A 542 16.49 2.51 34.23
CA ASP A 542 17.03 1.46 33.35
C ASP A 542 16.91 1.78 31.85
N PHE A 543 16.30 2.91 31.49
CA PHE A 543 16.20 3.32 30.09
C PHE A 543 17.59 3.60 29.48
N ASP A 544 17.75 3.33 28.19
CA ASP A 544 19.04 3.47 27.51
C ASP A 544 19.58 4.92 27.54
N PHE A 545 18.70 5.94 27.56
CA PHE A 545 19.11 7.34 27.71
C PHE A 545 19.73 7.63 29.09
N CYS A 546 19.29 6.94 30.14
CA CYS A 546 19.75 7.19 31.50
C CYS A 546 21.24 6.86 31.67
N LYS A 547 21.77 5.89 30.92
CA LYS A 547 23.22 5.60 30.90
C LYS A 547 24.04 6.82 30.47
N GLN A 548 23.52 7.63 29.55
CA GLN A 548 24.19 8.81 29.02
C GLN A 548 24.03 10.04 29.92
N LEU A 549 22.95 10.11 30.71
CA LEU A 549 22.71 11.21 31.66
C LEU A 549 23.40 11.01 33.02
N LYS A 550 23.91 9.80 33.32
CA LYS A 550 24.61 9.50 34.58
C LYS A 550 25.75 10.48 34.93
N PRO A 551 26.63 10.90 34.00
CA PRO A 551 27.64 11.92 34.29
C PRO A 551 27.04 13.26 34.72
N SER A 552 25.90 13.65 34.15
CA SER A 552 25.17 14.89 34.46
C SER A 552 24.50 14.84 35.83
N ALA A 553 24.03 13.67 36.27
CA ALA A 553 23.34 13.50 37.56
C ALA A 553 24.18 14.00 38.73
N VAL A 554 25.46 13.63 38.79
CA VAL A 554 26.37 14.01 39.87
C VAL A 554 26.65 15.51 39.87
N SER A 555 26.89 16.09 38.70
CA SER A 555 27.14 17.54 38.56
C SER A 555 25.93 18.36 38.98
N LEU A 556 24.74 17.98 38.50
CA LEU A 556 23.50 18.70 38.79
C LEU A 556 23.02 18.52 40.22
N TYR A 557 23.23 17.34 40.82
CA TYR A 557 23.02 17.13 42.25
C TYR A 557 23.83 18.14 43.09
N LYS A 558 25.12 18.31 42.77
CA LYS A 558 25.99 19.25 43.48
C LYS A 558 25.52 20.69 43.31
N ASN A 559 25.17 21.08 42.08
CA ASN A 559 24.69 22.43 41.78
C ASN A 559 23.40 22.74 42.56
N GLU A 560 22.46 21.80 42.56
CA GLU A 560 21.19 21.93 43.27
C GLU A 560 21.40 22.08 44.79
N LEU A 561 22.24 21.25 45.39
CA LEU A 561 22.55 21.39 46.82
C LEU A 561 23.29 22.69 47.15
N ASN A 562 24.27 23.08 46.34
CA ASN A 562 24.98 24.34 46.56
C ASN A 562 24.05 25.55 46.46
N TYR A 563 23.09 25.52 45.54
CA TYR A 563 22.12 26.58 45.38
C TYR A 563 21.21 26.69 46.61
N ASN A 564 20.61 25.58 47.03
CA ASN A 564 19.68 25.54 48.17
C ASN A 564 20.33 25.79 49.54
N TYR A 565 21.63 25.50 49.68
CA TYR A 565 22.41 25.70 50.91
C TYR A 565 23.42 26.85 50.79
N ASN A 566 23.27 27.74 49.80
CA ASN A 566 24.21 28.82 49.60
C ASN A 566 24.31 29.70 50.86
N GLY A 567 25.52 29.89 51.39
CA GLY A 567 25.75 30.63 52.64
C GLY A 567 25.44 29.86 53.93
N ASP A 568 24.98 28.60 53.87
CA ASP A 568 24.78 27.76 55.07
C ASP A 568 26.12 27.17 55.55
N THR A 569 26.63 27.69 56.67
CA THR A 569 27.87 27.22 57.32
C THR A 569 27.64 26.11 58.34
N THR A 570 26.39 25.68 58.57
CA THR A 570 26.04 24.73 59.64
C THR A 570 26.26 23.26 59.27
N GLY A 571 26.67 22.97 58.03
CA GLY A 571 26.94 21.61 57.57
C GLY A 571 25.68 20.77 57.29
N ARG A 572 24.48 21.37 57.28
CA ARG A 572 23.21 20.67 57.03
C ARG A 572 23.17 19.93 55.69
N LYS A 573 23.86 20.42 54.66
CA LYS A 573 23.98 19.75 53.35
C LYS A 573 24.59 18.34 53.39
N ALA A 574 25.28 17.97 54.48
CA ALA A 574 25.87 16.65 54.68
C ALA A 574 25.12 15.80 55.72
N GLN A 575 23.83 16.09 55.94
CA GLN A 575 22.97 15.41 56.91
C GLN A 575 21.68 14.88 56.25
N GLY A 576 20.90 14.07 56.97
CA GLY A 576 19.57 13.62 56.54
C GLY A 576 19.55 12.96 55.15
N ASP A 577 18.53 13.31 54.36
CA ASP A 577 18.38 12.80 53.00
C ASP A 577 19.51 13.27 52.07
N CYS A 578 20.06 14.48 52.29
CA CYS A 578 21.22 14.94 51.54
C CYS A 578 22.41 13.98 51.70
N LYS A 579 22.74 13.56 52.92
CA LYS A 579 23.84 12.61 53.18
C LYS A 579 23.58 11.24 52.54
N LYS A 580 22.32 10.78 52.60
CA LYS A 580 21.92 9.52 51.98
C LYS A 580 22.20 9.59 50.48
N TRP A 581 21.69 10.62 49.81
CA TRP A 581 21.83 10.76 48.36
C TRP A 581 23.27 11.01 47.92
N SER A 582 24.07 11.78 48.66
CA SER A 582 25.48 12.01 48.34
C SER A 582 26.28 10.70 48.41
N THR A 583 26.02 9.87 49.43
CA THR A 583 26.62 8.54 49.57
C THR A 583 26.23 7.64 48.39
N GLU A 584 24.96 7.68 47.99
CA GLU A 584 24.42 6.89 46.88
C GLU A 584 24.97 7.30 45.50
N LEU A 585 25.32 8.58 45.35
CA LEU A 585 25.92 9.14 44.15
C LEU A 585 27.45 9.08 44.13
N GLY A 586 28.08 8.60 45.22
CA GLY A 586 29.54 8.55 45.34
C GLY A 586 30.19 9.95 45.44
N VAL A 587 29.50 10.91 46.05
CA VAL A 587 29.97 12.27 46.29
C VAL A 587 30.62 12.35 47.67
N SER A 588 31.87 12.82 47.78
CA SER A 588 32.63 12.93 49.05
C SER A 588 33.69 14.06 49.08
N GLY A 589 33.91 14.67 50.26
CA GLY A 589 34.78 15.84 50.47
C GLY A 589 34.21 16.92 51.43
N GLU A 590 35.06 17.84 51.92
CA GLU A 590 34.58 19.01 52.67
C GLU A 590 33.89 19.97 51.71
N GLY A 591 32.63 20.30 52.04
CA GLY A 591 31.78 21.04 51.12
C GLY A 591 31.05 20.16 50.09
N PHE A 592 31.28 18.83 50.07
CA PHE A 592 30.49 17.83 49.32
C PHE A 592 30.61 16.40 49.82
#